data_AF-A0AA37A7F5-F1
#
_entry.id   AF-A0AA37A7F5-F1
#
_cell.length_a   1.000
_cell.length_b   1.000
_cell.length_c   1.000
_cell.angle_alpha   90.00
_cell.angle_beta   90.00
_cell.angle_gamma   90.00
#
_symmetry.space_group_name_H-M   'P 1'
#
loop_
_entity.id
_entity.type
_entity.pdbx_description
1 polymer ?
#
loop_
_entity_poly.entity_id
_entity_poly.type
_entity_poly.pdbx_seq_one_letter_code
_entity_poly.pdbx_strand_id
1 'polypeptide(L)'
;MKFEKRSGDEAETPSSAPEETPSTGKKPVVIYIMILFIVAFLLMALSFLMHQRSNSEVLGELQDSVTAMQEVQATQDALLDLQNQLDEAQTTIDALESSAEETDAALAEAQRENQALLALYTIQQQYSAGDLAGCQASIDAFEASEYRDALPETAEEGVTPPSQRYAQLKEAAEAR
;
A
#
# COMPACT_ATOMS: atom_id res chain seq x y z
N MET A 1 -56.29 -59.19 8.65
CA MET A 1 -57.32 -59.06 7.59
C MET A 1 -58.61 -58.62 8.27
N LYS A 2 -59.34 -57.61 7.75
CA LYS A 2 -60.71 -57.72 7.16
C LYS A 2 -61.69 -58.59 7.99
N PHE A 3 -62.94 -58.21 8.27
CA PHE A 3 -63.74 -56.98 8.10
C PHE A 3 -65.08 -57.25 8.84
N GLU A 4 -65.63 -56.31 9.60
CA GLU A 4 -67.09 -56.26 9.89
C GLU A 4 -67.43 -54.86 10.46
N LYS A 5 -68.02 -53.95 9.69
CA LYS A 5 -69.43 -53.76 9.29
C LYS A 5 -70.38 -53.24 10.39
N ARG A 6 -70.55 -51.92 10.32
CA ARG A 6 -71.62 -51.07 10.87
C ARG A 6 -73.04 -51.60 10.58
N SER A 7 -73.86 -51.76 11.62
CA SER A 7 -75.34 -51.69 11.66
C SER A 7 -75.76 -51.70 13.15
N GLY A 8 -76.81 -51.03 13.62
CA GLY A 8 -77.73 -50.11 12.95
C GLY A 8 -78.57 -49.30 13.95
N ASP A 9 -79.52 -48.53 13.42
CA ASP A 9 -80.85 -48.14 13.96
C ASP A 9 -80.94 -47.54 15.38
N GLU A 10 -81.16 -46.23 15.53
CA GLU A 10 -82.44 -45.49 15.38
C GLU A 10 -83.45 -45.72 16.52
N ALA A 11 -83.49 -44.76 17.46
CA ALA A 11 -84.60 -44.53 18.39
C ALA A 11 -84.62 -43.05 18.88
N GLU A 12 -85.38 -42.24 18.16
CA GLU A 12 -86.24 -41.12 18.63
C GLU A 12 -85.77 -40.01 19.61
N THR A 13 -85.97 -38.76 19.13
CA THR A 13 -86.52 -37.56 19.83
C THR A 13 -85.60 -36.62 20.67
N PRO A 14 -85.98 -35.32 20.82
CA PRO A 14 -84.99 -34.22 20.87
C PRO A 14 -84.91 -33.40 22.18
N SER A 15 -83.93 -32.48 22.18
CA SER A 15 -83.63 -31.40 23.13
C SER A 15 -84.79 -30.70 23.86
N SER A 16 -84.65 -30.50 25.18
CA SER A 16 -84.60 -29.16 25.80
C SER A 16 -84.10 -29.19 27.25
N ALA A 17 -83.45 -28.09 27.67
CA ALA A 17 -82.87 -27.90 29.02
C ALA A 17 -83.92 -27.50 30.08
N PRO A 18 -83.49 -27.27 31.33
CA PRO A 18 -83.23 -25.88 31.73
C PRO A 18 -81.89 -25.65 32.44
N GLU A 19 -81.56 -24.36 32.59
CA GLU A 19 -80.44 -23.81 33.35
C GLU A 19 -80.52 -24.15 34.85
N GLU A 20 -79.37 -24.18 35.54
CA GLU A 20 -79.24 -23.52 36.85
C GLU A 20 -77.77 -23.24 37.24
N THR A 21 -77.44 -21.95 37.35
CA THR A 21 -76.47 -21.45 38.34
C THR A 21 -77.27 -20.47 39.23
N PRO A 22 -77.13 -20.48 40.56
CA PRO A 22 -75.97 -19.91 41.27
C PRO A 22 -75.54 -20.81 42.47
N SER A 23 -74.84 -20.42 43.57
CA SER A 23 -74.40 -19.11 44.06
C SER A 23 -73.13 -19.13 44.93
N THR A 24 -72.44 -17.99 44.93
CA THR A 24 -71.69 -17.31 46.02
C THR A 24 -71.23 -18.05 47.29
N GLY A 25 -69.94 -17.87 47.66
CA GLY A 25 -69.51 -18.18 49.04
C GLY A 25 -68.05 -17.97 49.47
N LYS A 26 -67.29 -16.98 48.96
CA LYS A 26 -65.84 -16.75 49.24
C LYS A 26 -64.97 -17.88 48.63
N LYS A 27 -64.08 -17.69 47.66
CA LYS A 27 -63.15 -16.56 47.44
C LYS A 27 -62.82 -16.40 45.93
N PRO A 28 -63.59 -15.62 45.13
CA PRO A 28 -63.16 -15.27 43.76
C PRO A 28 -61.78 -14.58 43.78
N VAL A 29 -61.50 -13.85 44.85
CA VAL A 29 -60.19 -13.25 45.21
C VAL A 29 -59.02 -14.23 45.08
N VAL A 30 -59.16 -15.51 45.46
CA VAL A 30 -58.05 -16.47 45.37
C VAL A 30 -57.71 -16.84 43.92
N ILE A 31 -58.71 -16.91 43.05
CA ILE A 31 -58.51 -17.17 41.62
C ILE A 31 -57.81 -15.96 40.98
N TYR A 32 -58.22 -14.74 41.31
CA TYR A 32 -57.53 -13.53 40.85
C TYR A 32 -56.09 -13.41 41.38
N ILE A 33 -55.83 -13.75 42.65
CA ILE A 33 -54.47 -13.80 43.21
C ILE A 33 -53.62 -14.87 42.51
N MET A 34 -54.17 -16.05 42.21
CA MET A 34 -53.46 -17.11 41.50
C MET A 34 -53.09 -16.67 40.07
N ILE A 35 -54.01 -16.02 39.35
CA ILE A 35 -53.74 -15.46 38.02
C ILE A 35 -52.70 -14.34 38.12
N LEU A 36 -52.81 -13.42 39.09
CA LEU A 36 -51.82 -12.37 39.32
C LEU A 36 -50.44 -12.94 39.66
N PHE A 37 -50.35 -14.05 40.39
CA PHE A 37 -49.08 -14.71 40.70
C PHE A 37 -48.44 -15.33 39.46
N ILE A 38 -49.23 -15.97 38.59
CA ILE A 38 -48.77 -16.47 37.28
C ILE A 38 -48.33 -15.31 36.38
N VAL A 39 -49.12 -14.23 36.31
CA VAL A 39 -48.76 -13.02 35.55
C VAL A 39 -47.50 -12.38 36.11
N ALA A 40 -47.32 -12.30 37.43
CA ALA A 40 -46.10 -11.79 38.04
C ALA A 40 -44.88 -12.68 37.78
N PHE A 41 -45.03 -14.00 37.78
CA PHE A 41 -43.96 -14.94 37.39
C PHE A 41 -43.62 -14.83 35.90
N LEU A 42 -44.62 -14.70 35.03
CA LEU A 42 -44.41 -14.48 33.60
C LEU A 42 -43.75 -13.12 33.33
N LEU A 43 -44.16 -12.06 34.03
CA LEU A 43 -43.53 -10.74 33.94
C LEU A 43 -42.12 -10.75 34.53
N MET A 44 -41.85 -11.50 35.59
CA MET A 44 -40.50 -11.67 36.14
C MET A 44 -39.61 -12.46 35.17
N ALA A 45 -40.13 -13.53 34.54
CA ALA A 45 -39.41 -14.30 33.54
C ALA A 45 -39.18 -13.51 32.23
N LEU A 46 -40.16 -12.72 31.79
CA LEU A 46 -40.09 -11.88 30.59
C LEU A 46 -39.20 -10.65 30.84
N SER A 47 -39.23 -10.09 32.06
CA SER A 47 -38.25 -9.11 32.55
C SER A 47 -36.84 -9.72 32.59
N PHE A 48 -36.68 -10.97 33.04
CA PHE A 48 -35.38 -11.65 33.03
C PHE A 48 -34.90 -11.94 31.59
N LEU A 49 -35.80 -12.27 30.66
CA LEU A 49 -35.51 -12.46 29.24
C LEU A 49 -35.10 -11.13 28.58
N MET A 50 -35.83 -10.04 28.88
CA MET A 50 -35.43 -8.69 28.47
C MET A 50 -34.12 -8.24 29.14
N HIS A 51 -33.86 -8.65 30.39
CA HIS A 51 -32.62 -8.33 31.10
C HIS A 51 -31.42 -9.11 30.53
N GLN A 52 -31.63 -10.36 30.11
CA GLN A 52 -30.62 -11.17 29.41
C GLN A 52 -30.30 -10.58 28.03
N ARG A 53 -31.29 -10.01 27.33
CA ARG A 53 -31.07 -9.26 26.09
C ARG A 53 -30.42 -7.89 26.32
N SER A 54 -30.92 -7.06 27.23
CA SER A 54 -30.40 -5.72 27.46
C SER A 54 -28.97 -5.73 28.03
N ASN A 55 -28.59 -6.72 28.86
CA ASN A 55 -27.18 -6.89 29.22
C ASN A 55 -26.33 -7.39 28.06
N SER A 56 -26.86 -8.21 27.13
CA SER A 56 -26.11 -8.57 25.91
C SER A 56 -25.99 -7.43 24.90
N GLU A 57 -26.94 -6.49 24.91
CA GLU A 57 -26.97 -5.32 24.03
C GLU A 57 -26.03 -4.23 24.56
N VAL A 58 -26.03 -3.97 25.88
CA VAL A 58 -25.07 -3.05 26.53
C VAL A 58 -23.65 -3.63 26.58
N LEU A 59 -23.45 -4.95 26.75
CA LEU A 59 -22.11 -5.54 26.56
C LEU A 59 -21.70 -5.60 25.08
N GLY A 60 -22.65 -5.78 24.16
CA GLY A 60 -22.40 -5.80 22.72
C GLY A 60 -21.94 -4.44 22.21
N GLU A 61 -22.69 -3.38 22.51
CA GLU A 61 -22.36 -2.01 22.11
C GLU A 61 -21.04 -1.52 22.75
N LEU A 62 -20.72 -1.97 23.98
CA LEU A 62 -19.41 -1.74 24.59
C LEU A 62 -18.28 -2.59 23.96
N GLN A 63 -18.50 -3.88 23.64
CA GLN A 63 -17.48 -4.70 22.96
C GLN A 63 -17.24 -4.24 21.52
N ASP A 64 -18.28 -3.89 20.78
CA ASP A 64 -18.17 -3.34 19.43
C ASP A 64 -17.47 -1.97 19.47
N SER A 65 -17.75 -1.11 20.47
CA SER A 65 -17.01 0.15 20.62
C SER A 65 -15.53 -0.04 20.98
N VAL A 66 -15.18 -1.02 21.81
CA VAL A 66 -13.78 -1.32 22.15
C VAL A 66 -13.06 -2.01 20.99
N THR A 67 -13.74 -2.90 20.27
CA THR A 67 -13.19 -3.60 19.10
C THR A 67 -13.00 -2.62 17.94
N ALA A 68 -13.98 -1.77 17.65
CA ALA A 68 -13.85 -0.70 16.66
C ALA A 68 -12.81 0.35 17.08
N MET A 69 -12.65 0.66 18.37
CA MET A 69 -11.58 1.55 18.83
C MET A 69 -10.18 0.91 18.70
N GLN A 70 -10.05 -0.40 18.96
CA GLN A 70 -8.82 -1.14 18.72
C GLN A 70 -8.51 -1.27 17.21
N GLU A 71 -9.52 -1.46 16.37
CA GLU A 71 -9.38 -1.48 14.91
C GLU A 71 -9.02 -0.08 14.37
N VAL A 72 -9.60 0.99 14.92
CA VAL A 72 -9.23 2.39 14.62
C VAL A 72 -7.83 2.74 15.11
N GLN A 73 -7.35 2.15 16.21
CA GLN A 73 -5.93 2.28 16.61
C GLN A 73 -5.00 1.50 15.67
N ALA A 74 -5.28 0.22 15.42
CA ALA A 74 -4.46 -0.61 14.52
C ALA A 74 -4.40 -0.05 13.09
N THR A 75 -5.50 0.54 12.59
CA THR A 75 -5.51 1.22 11.29
C THR A 75 -4.77 2.56 11.31
N GLN A 76 -4.83 3.35 12.39
CA GLN A 76 -4.00 4.55 12.52
C GLN A 76 -2.50 4.22 12.61
N ASP A 77 -2.13 3.19 13.37
CA ASP A 77 -0.74 2.72 13.48
C ASP A 77 -0.23 2.24 12.11
N ALA A 78 -1.03 1.47 11.36
CA ALA A 78 -0.70 1.07 10.00
C ALA A 78 -0.60 2.26 9.01
N LEU A 79 -1.38 3.33 9.23
CA LEU A 79 -1.35 4.54 8.40
C LEU A 79 -0.12 5.42 8.73
N LEU A 80 0.34 5.41 9.98
CA LEU A 80 1.63 6.00 10.37
C LEU A 80 2.80 5.22 9.79
N ASP A 81 2.81 3.89 9.91
CA ASP A 81 3.85 3.04 9.32
C ASP A 81 3.92 3.16 7.80
N LEU A 82 2.77 3.31 7.13
CA LEU A 82 2.72 3.51 5.67
C LEU A 82 3.21 4.91 5.26
N GLN A 83 2.93 5.95 6.05
CA GLN A 83 3.50 7.29 5.84
C GLN A 83 5.02 7.29 6.04
N ASN A 84 5.52 6.67 7.13
CA ASN A 84 6.95 6.54 7.37
C ASN A 84 7.68 5.82 6.21
N GLN A 85 7.09 4.73 5.70
CA GLN A 85 7.62 4.01 4.52
C GLN A 85 7.59 4.86 3.24
N LEU A 86 6.57 5.71 3.07
CA LEU A 86 6.46 6.61 1.92
C LEU A 86 7.50 7.73 1.99
N ASP A 87 7.73 8.31 3.16
CA ASP A 87 8.75 9.33 3.40
C ASP A 87 10.18 8.76 3.25
N GLU A 88 10.43 7.54 3.73
CA GLU A 88 11.69 6.82 3.55
C GLU A 88 11.93 6.45 2.07
N ALA A 89 10.89 5.99 1.37
CA ALA A 89 10.95 5.70 -0.06
C ALA A 89 11.21 6.97 -0.89
N GLN A 90 10.55 8.09 -0.56
CA GLN A 90 10.80 9.38 -1.22
C GLN A 90 12.24 9.85 -0.99
N THR A 91 12.71 9.81 0.26
CA THR A 91 14.12 10.15 0.59
C THR A 91 15.11 9.27 -0.17
N THR A 92 14.78 7.98 -0.35
CA THR A 92 15.60 7.05 -1.13
C THR A 92 15.58 7.36 -2.63
N ILE A 93 14.43 7.77 -3.18
CA ILE A 93 14.30 8.21 -4.58
C ILE A 93 15.14 9.46 -4.82
N ASP A 94 14.99 10.49 -3.98
CA ASP A 94 15.73 11.75 -4.11
C ASP A 94 17.26 11.52 -4.05
N ALA A 95 17.72 10.61 -3.18
CA ALA A 95 19.13 10.22 -3.07
C ALA A 95 19.62 9.41 -4.29
N LEU A 96 18.78 8.53 -4.86
CA LEU A 96 19.10 7.78 -6.08
C LEU A 96 19.12 8.66 -7.31
N GLU A 97 18.23 9.66 -7.41
CA GLU A 97 18.19 10.63 -8.51
C GLU A 97 19.44 11.51 -8.49
N SER A 98 19.81 12.08 -7.33
CA SER A 98 21.06 12.85 -7.19
C SER A 98 22.31 12.01 -7.48
N SER A 99 22.32 10.72 -7.13
CA SER A 99 23.41 9.79 -7.45
C SER A 99 23.47 9.49 -8.96
N ALA A 100 22.31 9.31 -9.60
CA ALA A 100 22.22 9.11 -11.04
C ALA A 100 22.76 10.33 -11.80
N GLU A 101 22.36 11.56 -11.43
CA GLU A 101 22.87 12.80 -12.01
C GLU A 101 24.40 12.93 -11.87
N GLU A 102 24.97 12.60 -10.70
CA GLU A 102 26.42 12.59 -10.50
C GLU A 102 27.10 11.55 -11.40
N THR A 103 26.54 10.34 -11.52
CA THR A 103 27.11 9.31 -12.40
C THR A 103 26.99 9.64 -13.88
N ASP A 104 25.90 10.27 -14.32
CA ASP A 104 25.73 10.71 -15.71
C ASP A 104 26.66 11.86 -16.06
N ALA A 105 26.88 12.80 -15.14
CA ALA A 105 27.88 13.87 -15.29
C ALA A 105 29.30 13.31 -15.38
N ALA A 106 29.66 12.38 -14.49
CA ALA A 106 30.97 11.71 -14.51
C ALA A 106 31.16 10.86 -15.78
N LEU A 107 30.12 10.19 -16.26
CA LEU A 107 30.13 9.42 -17.50
C LEU A 107 30.29 10.33 -18.73
N ALA A 108 29.59 11.46 -18.77
CA ALA A 108 29.71 12.44 -19.85
C ALA A 108 31.13 13.03 -19.92
N GLU A 109 31.75 13.33 -18.78
CA GLU A 109 33.12 13.83 -18.74
C GLU A 109 34.14 12.75 -19.15
N ALA A 110 34.01 11.52 -18.64
CA ALA A 110 34.87 10.41 -19.06
C ALA A 110 34.71 10.07 -20.56
N GLN A 111 33.51 10.24 -21.13
CA GLN A 111 33.29 10.11 -22.58
C GLN A 111 33.95 11.25 -23.37
N ARG A 112 33.93 12.48 -22.85
CA ARG A 112 34.61 13.64 -23.45
C ARG A 112 36.13 13.47 -23.42
N GLU A 113 36.69 13.06 -22.27
CA GLU A 113 38.11 12.71 -22.12
C GLU A 113 38.53 11.64 -23.13
N ASN A 114 37.74 10.56 -23.25
CA ASN A 114 38.04 9.48 -24.19
C ASN A 114 38.03 9.95 -25.66
N GLN A 115 37.05 10.79 -26.04
CA GLN A 115 36.99 11.40 -27.38
C GLN A 115 38.18 12.33 -27.64
N ALA A 116 38.58 13.13 -26.66
CA ALA A 116 39.77 13.98 -26.72
C ALA A 116 41.05 13.14 -26.92
N LEU A 117 41.23 12.05 -26.16
CA LEU A 117 42.37 11.14 -26.28
C LEU A 117 42.41 10.44 -27.65
N LEU A 118 41.26 10.02 -28.19
CA LEU A 118 41.16 9.44 -29.54
C LEU A 118 41.53 10.45 -30.63
N ALA A 119 41.04 11.69 -30.53
CA ALA A 119 41.37 12.75 -31.49
C ALA A 119 42.85 13.14 -31.43
N LEU A 120 43.45 13.20 -30.23
CA LEU A 120 44.89 13.38 -30.04
C LEU A 120 45.70 12.23 -30.69
N TYR A 121 45.22 10.98 -30.57
CA TYR A 121 45.84 9.84 -31.26
C TYR A 121 45.79 9.97 -32.78
N THR A 122 44.67 10.43 -33.35
CA THR A 122 44.55 10.71 -34.79
C THR A 122 45.55 11.78 -35.25
N ILE A 123 45.68 12.88 -34.51
CA ILE A 123 46.66 13.95 -34.78
C ILE A 123 48.09 13.40 -34.75
N GLN A 124 48.44 12.58 -33.74
CA GLN A 124 49.74 11.91 -33.65
C GLN A 124 50.03 11.01 -34.86
N GLN A 125 49.02 10.26 -35.33
CA GLN A 125 49.15 9.37 -36.47
C GLN A 125 49.36 10.16 -37.77
N GLN A 126 48.59 11.21 -38.02
CA GLN A 126 48.72 12.07 -39.20
C GLN A 126 50.05 12.81 -39.23
N TYR A 127 50.47 13.39 -38.09
CA TYR A 127 51.78 14.03 -37.96
C TYR A 127 52.93 13.05 -38.24
N SER A 128 52.83 11.81 -37.73
CA SER A 128 53.82 10.76 -38.00
C SER A 128 53.82 10.27 -39.45
N ALA A 129 52.67 10.31 -40.12
CA ALA A 129 52.53 10.02 -41.56
C ALA A 129 53.01 11.18 -42.45
N GLY A 130 53.25 12.38 -41.89
CA GLY A 130 53.62 13.58 -42.63
C GLY A 130 52.45 14.29 -43.33
N ASP A 131 51.20 13.92 -43.01
CA ASP A 131 50.00 14.57 -43.55
C ASP A 131 49.69 15.86 -42.77
N LEU A 132 50.33 16.95 -43.17
CA LEU A 132 50.16 18.26 -42.52
C LEU A 132 48.74 18.82 -42.70
N ALA A 133 48.10 18.58 -43.85
CA ALA A 133 46.76 19.08 -44.12
C ALA A 133 45.71 18.33 -43.29
N GLY A 134 45.81 17.00 -43.20
CA GLY A 134 45.00 16.19 -42.29
C GLY A 134 45.24 16.53 -40.82
N CYS A 135 46.50 16.77 -40.43
CA CYS A 135 46.86 17.18 -39.08
C CYS A 135 46.21 18.52 -38.69
N GLN A 136 46.31 19.55 -39.54
CA GLN A 136 45.66 20.85 -39.33
C GLN A 136 44.14 20.72 -39.22
N ALA A 137 43.50 19.99 -40.14
CA ALA A 137 42.05 19.77 -40.08
C ALA A 137 41.60 19.03 -38.80
N SER A 138 42.40 18.08 -38.30
CA SER A 138 42.13 17.41 -37.03
C SER A 138 42.38 18.30 -35.82
N ILE A 139 43.37 19.20 -35.87
CA ILE A 139 43.61 20.23 -34.83
C ILE A 139 42.43 21.21 -34.78
N ASP A 140 41.97 21.72 -35.92
CA ASP A 140 40.81 22.61 -36.00
C ASP A 140 39.54 21.95 -35.45
N ALA A 141 39.29 20.69 -35.83
CA ALA A 141 38.17 19.92 -35.32
C ALA A 141 38.29 19.66 -33.80
N PHE A 142 39.51 19.45 -33.30
CA PHE A 142 39.78 19.25 -31.87
C PHE A 142 39.48 20.52 -31.05
N GLU A 143 39.92 21.70 -31.52
CA GLU A 143 39.62 22.97 -30.84
C GLU A 143 38.16 23.37 -30.96
N ALA A 144 37.51 23.13 -32.11
CA ALA A 144 36.07 23.35 -32.29
C ALA A 144 35.19 22.46 -31.40
N SER A 145 35.73 21.36 -30.89
CA SER A 145 35.05 20.44 -29.97
C SER A 145 35.37 20.71 -28.49
N GLU A 146 36.16 21.75 -28.20
CA GLU A 146 36.64 22.15 -26.86
C GLU A 146 37.38 21.02 -26.11
N TYR A 147 37.88 20.01 -26.83
CA TYR A 147 38.54 18.82 -26.24
C TYR A 147 39.85 19.13 -25.50
N ARG A 148 40.37 20.36 -25.61
CA ARG A 148 41.57 20.79 -24.91
C ARG A 148 41.43 20.73 -23.40
N ASP A 149 40.27 21.12 -22.88
CA ASP A 149 40.01 21.20 -21.45
C ASP A 149 39.67 19.84 -20.84
N ALA A 150 39.29 18.88 -21.70
CA ALA A 150 39.05 17.47 -21.35
C ALA A 150 40.28 16.56 -21.50
N LEU A 151 41.45 17.10 -21.87
CA LEU A 151 42.68 16.30 -21.89
C LEU A 151 43.31 16.23 -20.49
N PRO A 152 43.74 15.03 -20.03
CA PRO A 152 44.44 14.91 -18.77
C PRO A 152 45.71 15.80 -18.71
N GLU A 153 45.84 16.55 -17.62
CA GLU A 153 47.05 17.31 -17.27
C GLU A 153 48.09 16.46 -16.54
N THR A 154 47.69 15.31 -16.01
CA THR A 154 48.53 14.36 -15.31
C THR A 154 48.80 13.12 -16.15
N ALA A 155 49.95 12.48 -15.92
CA ALA A 155 50.31 11.18 -16.46
C ALA A 155 51.26 10.47 -15.48
N GLU A 156 51.59 9.21 -15.77
CA GLU A 156 52.56 8.44 -14.99
C GLU A 156 53.95 9.12 -14.96
N GLU A 157 54.72 8.84 -13.91
CA GLU A 157 56.03 9.47 -13.71
C GLU A 157 56.99 9.15 -14.86
N GLY A 158 57.45 10.20 -15.57
CA GLY A 158 58.28 10.08 -16.77
C GLY A 158 57.52 10.07 -18.10
N VAL A 159 56.19 10.10 -18.09
CA VAL A 159 55.34 10.22 -19.30
C VAL A 159 54.90 11.67 -19.48
N THR A 160 54.99 12.20 -20.70
CA THR A 160 54.46 13.54 -21.03
C THR A 160 52.93 13.49 -21.01
N PRO A 161 52.24 14.36 -20.25
CA PRO A 161 50.78 14.30 -20.16
C PRO A 161 50.09 14.63 -21.51
N PRO A 162 48.90 14.06 -21.77
CA PRO A 162 48.20 14.21 -23.05
C PRO A 162 48.01 15.67 -23.50
N SER A 163 47.62 16.56 -22.58
CA SER A 163 47.48 18.02 -22.81
C SER A 163 48.78 18.69 -23.29
N GLN A 164 49.91 18.43 -22.63
CA GLN A 164 51.21 18.93 -23.09
C GLN A 164 51.63 18.31 -24.42
N ARG A 165 51.32 17.03 -24.64
CA ARG A 165 51.65 16.34 -25.88
C ARG A 165 50.87 16.92 -27.06
N TYR A 166 49.60 17.28 -26.87
CA TYR A 166 48.80 18.03 -27.84
C TYR A 166 49.44 19.38 -28.17
N ALA A 167 49.79 20.18 -27.17
CA ALA A 167 50.41 21.49 -27.38
C ALA A 167 51.70 21.42 -28.20
N GLN A 168 52.58 20.45 -27.92
CA GLN A 168 53.80 20.20 -28.70
C GLN A 168 53.51 19.83 -30.16
N LEU A 169 52.46 19.04 -30.42
CA LEU A 169 52.07 18.64 -31.78
C LEU A 169 51.48 19.81 -32.56
N LYS A 170 50.68 20.66 -31.90
CA LYS A 170 50.15 21.89 -32.51
C LYS A 170 51.28 22.83 -32.90
N GLU A 171 52.19 23.16 -31.98
CA GLU A 171 53.36 24.01 -32.27
C GLU A 171 54.22 23.42 -33.40
N ALA A 172 54.48 22.10 -33.39
CA ALA A 172 55.27 21.44 -34.43
C ALA A 172 54.55 21.34 -35.81
N ALA A 173 53.21 21.40 -35.84
CA ALA A 173 52.42 21.45 -37.06
C ALA A 173 52.27 22.88 -37.62
N GLU A 174 52.31 23.89 -36.77
CA GLU A 174 52.33 25.32 -37.15
C GLU A 174 53.73 25.79 -37.61
N ALA A 175 54.80 25.16 -37.12
CA ALA A 175 56.19 25.50 -37.44
C ALA A 175 56.75 24.88 -38.74
N ARG A 176 55.90 24.27 -39.59
CA ARG A 176 56.29 23.59 -40.84
C ARG A 176 55.62 24.17 -42.09
#